data_AF-A0A1Y4N9D3-F1
#
_entry.id   AF-A0A1Y4N9D3-F1
#
_cell.length_a   1.000
_cell.length_b   1.000
_cell.length_c   1.000
_cell.angle_alpha   90.00
_cell.angle_beta   90.00
_cell.angle_gamma   90.00
#
_symmetry.space_group_name_H-M   'P 1'
#
loop_
_entity.id
_entity.type
_entity.pdbx_description
1 polymer ?
#
loop_
_entity_poly.entity_id
_entity_poly.type
_entity_poly.pdbx_seq_one_letter_code
_entity_poly.pdbx_strand_id
1 'polypeptide(L)'
;MKKIRYFLPMIIWMIFIFIMSNTNGNDSSSQSNFFANIILQFINIDKETLTFLIRKLAHMSEYAILALFTYYALIKIAFNKRIIFQITFLISFLYACSDEFHQLFISGRSGQFTDIIIDSTGCLIMLLFLYLWQKRKNESNDY
;
A
#
# COMPACT_ATOMS: atom_id res chain seq x y z
N MET A 1 13.42 23.01 10.33
CA MET A 1 13.94 21.71 9.84
C MET A 1 13.45 20.48 10.64
N LYS A 2 13.08 20.58 11.93
CA LYS A 2 12.66 19.42 12.77
C LYS A 2 11.42 18.63 12.32
N LYS A 3 10.57 19.17 11.43
CA LYS A 3 9.32 18.52 10.99
C LYS A 3 9.46 17.66 9.73
N ILE A 4 10.53 17.83 8.94
CA ILE A 4 10.78 17.04 7.72
C ILE A 4 11.05 15.57 8.04
N ARG A 5 11.63 15.28 9.22
CA ARG A 5 11.93 13.91 9.66
C ARG A 5 10.73 12.96 9.68
N TYR A 6 9.50 13.49 9.77
CA TYR A 6 8.29 12.66 9.78
C TYR A 6 7.96 12.09 8.40
N PHE A 7 8.55 12.62 7.33
CA PHE A 7 8.46 12.05 5.98
C PHE A 7 9.47 10.93 5.73
N LEU A 8 10.46 10.72 6.61
CA LEU A 8 11.46 9.66 6.43
C LEU A 8 10.82 8.28 6.29
N PRO A 9 9.86 7.84 7.14
CA PRO A 9 9.20 6.55 6.96
C PRO A 9 8.46 6.45 5.63
N MET A 10 7.79 7.52 5.21
CA MET A 10 7.09 7.58 3.91
C MET A 10 8.08 7.38 2.76
N ILE A 11 9.20 8.10 2.76
CA ILE A 11 10.20 8.04 1.68
C ILE A 11 10.88 6.67 1.66
N ILE A 12 11.27 6.14 2.83
CA ILE A 12 11.86 4.79 2.92
C ILE A 12 10.89 3.75 2.37
N TRP A 13 9.60 3.88 2.69
CA TRP A 13 8.59 2.94 2.21
C TRP A 13 8.33 3.07 0.71
N MET A 14 8.34 4.28 0.14
CA MET A 14 8.30 4.46 -1.31
C MET A 14 9.51 3.79 -1.98
N ILE A 15 10.72 3.95 -1.43
CA ILE A 15 11.91 3.25 -1.95
C ILE A 15 11.72 1.74 -1.88
N PHE A 16 11.16 1.22 -0.79
CA PHE A 16 10.85 -0.20 -0.65
C PHE A 16 9.88 -0.69 -1.74
N ILE A 17 8.76 0.01 -1.96
CA ILE A 17 7.79 -0.34 -3.00
C ILE A 17 8.46 -0.31 -4.37
N PHE A 18 9.25 0.72 -4.66
CA PHE A 18 9.98 0.82 -5.92
C PHE A 18 10.94 -0.35 -6.15
N ILE A 19 11.66 -0.81 -5.12
CA ILE A 19 12.52 -1.99 -5.20
C ILE A 19 11.70 -3.26 -5.50
N MET A 20 10.55 -3.44 -4.83
CA MET A 20 9.66 -4.58 -5.07
C MET A 20 9.06 -4.56 -6.47
N SER A 21 8.65 -3.38 -6.92
CA SER A 21 8.16 -3.13 -8.27
C SER A 21 9.20 -3.44 -9.34
N ASN A 22 10.47 -3.06 -9.10
CA ASN A 22 11.60 -3.32 -10.00
C ASN A 22 11.93 -4.83 -10.17
N THR A 23 11.29 -5.71 -9.42
CA THR A 23 11.46 -7.16 -9.56
C THR A 23 10.65 -7.68 -10.75
N ASN A 24 11.29 -8.47 -11.62
CA ASN A 24 10.64 -9.04 -12.81
C ASN A 24 9.42 -9.92 -12.44
N GLY A 25 8.54 -10.16 -13.42
CA GLY A 25 7.29 -10.86 -13.17
C GLY A 25 7.46 -12.31 -12.68
N ASN A 26 8.51 -13.00 -13.13
CA ASN A 26 8.78 -14.39 -12.74
C ASN A 26 9.27 -14.48 -11.29
N ASP A 27 10.19 -13.61 -10.89
CA ASP A 27 10.75 -13.55 -9.54
C ASP A 27 9.69 -13.10 -8.53
N SER A 28 8.88 -12.10 -8.88
CA SER A 28 7.72 -11.68 -8.06
C SER A 28 6.72 -12.82 -7.86
N SER A 29 6.43 -13.58 -8.92
CA SER A 29 5.55 -14.75 -8.83
C SER A 29 6.19 -15.88 -8.00
N SER A 30 7.51 -16.07 -8.08
CA SER A 30 8.25 -17.03 -7.26
C SER A 30 8.18 -16.72 -5.76
N GLN A 31 8.34 -15.45 -5.38
CA GLN A 31 8.16 -15.01 -3.99
C GLN A 31 6.74 -15.32 -3.48
N SER A 32 5.74 -15.02 -4.29
CA SER A 32 4.33 -15.31 -3.96
C SER A 32 4.05 -16.82 -3.87
N ASN A 33 4.66 -17.61 -4.76
CA ASN A 33 4.58 -19.07 -4.76
C ASN A 33 5.16 -19.70 -3.49
N PHE A 34 6.22 -19.13 -2.91
CA PHE A 34 6.78 -19.61 -1.65
C PHE A 34 5.73 -19.58 -0.53
N PHE A 35 5.04 -18.45 -0.37
CA PHE A 35 3.96 -18.32 0.62
C PHE A 35 2.75 -19.18 0.26
N ALA A 36 2.39 -19.27 -1.03
CA ALA A 36 1.28 -20.13 -1.48
C ALA A 36 1.53 -21.60 -1.10
N ASN A 37 2.75 -22.12 -1.31
CA ASN A 37 3.10 -23.49 -0.97
C ASN A 37 2.98 -23.79 0.54
N ILE A 38 3.22 -22.80 1.40
CA ILE A 38 3.04 -22.97 2.86
C ILE A 38 1.55 -23.06 3.19
N ILE A 39 0.72 -22.17 2.64
CA ILE A 39 -0.72 -22.14 2.90
C ILE A 39 -1.42 -23.38 2.34
N LEU A 40 -0.98 -23.89 1.18
CA LEU A 40 -1.53 -25.10 0.57
C LEU A 40 -1.36 -26.37 1.41
N GLN A 41 -0.44 -26.37 2.40
CA GLN A 41 -0.34 -27.47 3.36
C GLN A 41 -1.56 -27.57 4.28
N PHE A 42 -2.29 -26.47 4.45
CA PHE A 42 -3.45 -26.36 5.34
C PHE A 42 -4.78 -26.28 4.60
N ILE A 43 -4.76 -25.84 3.33
CA ILE A 43 -5.98 -25.59 2.53
C ILE A 43 -5.78 -26.11 1.11
N ASN A 44 -6.75 -26.83 0.57
CA ASN A 44 -6.68 -27.34 -0.80
C ASN A 44 -7.39 -26.41 -1.79
N ILE A 45 -6.67 -25.40 -2.30
CA ILE A 45 -7.15 -24.44 -3.32
C ILE A 45 -6.20 -24.48 -4.52
N ASP A 46 -6.66 -24.04 -5.69
CA ASP A 46 -5.81 -23.84 -6.85
C ASP A 46 -4.61 -22.91 -6.54
N LYS A 47 -3.40 -23.37 -6.88
CA LYS A 47 -2.15 -22.68 -6.55
C LYS A 47 -2.01 -21.37 -7.29
N GLU A 48 -2.39 -21.31 -8.58
CA GLU A 48 -2.28 -20.10 -9.37
C GLU A 48 -3.17 -18.99 -8.81
N THR A 49 -4.41 -19.36 -8.46
CA THR A 49 -5.37 -18.48 -7.80
C THR A 49 -4.82 -17.96 -6.47
N LEU A 50 -4.26 -18.83 -5.64
CA LEU A 50 -3.72 -18.43 -4.34
C LEU A 50 -2.49 -17.52 -4.47
N THR A 51 -1.57 -17.84 -5.37
CA THR A 51 -0.40 -17.01 -5.69
C THR A 51 -0.83 -15.63 -6.19
N PHE A 52 -1.82 -15.58 -7.08
CA PHE A 52 -2.39 -14.33 -7.56
C PHE A 52 -2.99 -13.50 -6.41
N LEU A 53 -3.79 -14.12 -5.54
CA LEU A 53 -4.38 -13.46 -4.38
C LEU A 53 -3.32 -12.92 -3.41
N ILE A 54 -2.31 -13.73 -3.07
CA ILE A 54 -1.19 -13.30 -2.20
C ILE A 54 -0.53 -12.06 -2.80
N ARG A 55 -0.23 -12.08 -4.10
CA ARG A 55 0.43 -10.96 -4.77
C ARG A 55 -0.42 -9.69 -4.72
N LYS A 56 -1.73 -9.77 -5.00
CA LYS A 56 -2.64 -8.60 -4.92
C LYS A 56 -2.78 -8.09 -3.48
N LEU A 57 -2.84 -8.98 -2.49
CA LEU A 57 -2.89 -8.59 -1.08
C LEU A 57 -1.58 -7.95 -0.61
N ALA A 58 -0.43 -8.41 -1.11
CA ALA A 58 0.86 -7.80 -0.82
C ALA A 58 0.90 -6.35 -1.31
N HIS A 59 0.57 -6.10 -2.58
CA HIS A 59 0.50 -4.74 -3.14
C HIS A 59 -0.52 -3.87 -2.40
N MET A 60 -1.74 -4.37 -2.18
CA MET A 60 -2.74 -3.66 -1.38
C MET A 60 -2.22 -3.28 0.02
N SER A 61 -1.43 -4.15 0.65
CA SER A 61 -0.81 -3.89 1.96
C SER A 61 0.32 -2.85 1.87
N GLU A 62 1.12 -2.86 0.81
CA GLU A 62 2.17 -1.86 0.53
C GLU A 62 1.57 -0.45 0.48
N TYR A 63 0.47 -0.26 -0.25
CA TYR A 63 -0.21 1.04 -0.37
C TYR A 63 -1.01 1.43 0.88
N ALA A 64 -1.51 0.45 1.63
CA ALA A 64 -2.09 0.71 2.96
C ALA A 64 -1.03 1.28 3.93
N ILE A 65 0.19 0.71 3.95
CA ILE A 65 1.28 1.19 4.79
C ILE A 65 1.80 2.55 4.29
N LEU A 66 1.89 2.75 2.98
CA LEU A 66 2.22 4.06 2.41
C LEU A 66 1.24 5.13 2.90
N ALA A 67 -0.07 4.85 2.81
CA ALA A 67 -1.11 5.75 3.29
C ALA A 67 -0.95 6.08 4.78
N LEU A 68 -0.63 5.08 5.62
CA LEU A 68 -0.37 5.26 7.05
C LEU A 68 0.80 6.23 7.29
N PHE A 69 1.93 6.05 6.61
CA PHE A 69 3.10 6.91 6.79
C PHE A 69 2.88 8.32 6.25
N THR A 70 2.24 8.46 5.09
CA THR A 70 1.87 9.77 4.55
C THR A 70 0.92 10.49 5.52
N TYR A 71 -0.11 9.80 6.01
CA TYR A 71 -1.05 10.35 6.97
C TYR A 71 -0.36 10.82 8.26
N TYR A 72 0.53 9.99 8.81
CA TYR A 72 1.31 10.32 9.99
C TYR A 72 2.20 11.55 9.78
N ALA A 73 2.89 11.64 8.64
CA ALA A 73 3.73 12.79 8.30
C ALA A 73 2.91 14.09 8.24
N LEU A 74 1.76 14.05 7.56
CA LEU A 74 0.88 15.21 7.36
C LEU A 74 0.25 15.72 8.65
N ILE A 75 -0.13 14.84 9.59
CA ILE A 75 -0.63 15.27 10.92
C ILE A 75 0.42 16.08 11.67
N LYS A 76 1.70 15.72 11.58
CA LYS A 76 2.77 16.36 12.38
C LYS A 76 3.19 17.74 11.88
N ILE A 77 2.80 18.12 10.67
CA ILE A 77 3.09 19.43 10.10
C ILE A 77 1.92 20.43 10.17
N ALA A 78 0.78 19.99 10.70
CA ALA A 78 -0.44 20.76 10.90
C ALA A 78 -1.15 21.11 9.58
N PHE A 79 -2.10 20.25 9.22
CA PHE A 79 -3.12 20.49 8.21
C PHE A 79 -4.51 20.21 8.78
N ASN A 80 -5.55 20.73 8.14
CA ASN A 80 -6.93 20.36 8.39
C ASN A 80 -7.10 18.84 8.15
N LYS A 81 -7.75 18.12 9.07
CA LYS A 81 -7.98 16.66 8.96
C LYS A 81 -8.52 16.27 7.58
N ARG A 82 -9.52 16.99 7.04
CA ARG A 82 -10.08 16.68 5.71
C ARG A 82 -9.03 16.77 4.60
N ILE A 83 -8.18 17.79 4.64
CA ILE A 83 -7.09 17.99 3.68
C ILE A 83 -6.06 16.87 3.80
N ILE A 84 -5.75 16.41 5.03
CA ILE A 84 -4.84 15.28 5.25
C ILE A 84 -5.34 14.03 4.54
N PHE A 85 -6.62 13.66 4.72
CA PHE A 85 -7.21 12.51 4.04
C PHE A 85 -7.12 12.61 2.51
N GLN A 86 -7.44 13.78 1.95
CA GLN A 86 -7.38 14.02 0.50
C GLN A 86 -5.96 13.93 -0.04
N ILE A 87 -4.99 14.56 0.62
CA ILE A 87 -3.58 14.55 0.19
C ILE A 87 -2.99 13.13 0.33
N THR A 88 -3.29 12.41 1.42
CA THR A 88 -2.83 11.02 1.58
C THR A 88 -3.34 10.13 0.45
N PHE A 89 -4.63 10.23 0.12
CA PHE A 89 -5.20 9.48 -0.98
C PHE A 89 -4.56 9.86 -2.31
N LEU A 90 -4.44 11.17 -2.60
CA LEU A 90 -3.86 11.66 -3.84
C LEU A 90 -2.40 11.20 -4.02
N ILE A 91 -1.57 11.28 -2.98
CA ILE A 91 -0.18 10.81 -3.02
C ILE A 91 -0.14 9.31 -3.30
N SER A 92 -0.94 8.52 -2.59
CA SER A 92 -0.94 7.06 -2.75
C SER A 92 -1.43 6.65 -4.14
N PHE A 93 -2.49 7.29 -4.65
CA PHE A 93 -3.04 7.06 -5.98
C PHE A 93 -2.04 7.42 -7.08
N LEU A 94 -1.44 8.61 -7.01
CA LEU A 94 -0.43 9.02 -7.98
C LEU A 94 0.80 8.11 -7.94
N TYR A 95 1.16 7.63 -6.76
CA TYR A 95 2.25 6.67 -6.62
C TYR A 95 1.91 5.33 -7.26
N ALA A 96 0.69 4.82 -7.08
CA ALA A 96 0.20 3.61 -7.76
C ALA A 96 0.22 3.75 -9.28
N CYS A 97 -0.25 4.89 -9.80
CA CYS A 97 -0.15 5.20 -11.23
C CYS A 97 1.32 5.20 -11.71
N SER A 98 2.23 5.80 -10.93
CA SER A 98 3.65 5.84 -11.30
C SER A 98 4.32 4.46 -11.25
N ASP A 99 3.88 3.61 -10.32
CA ASP A 99 4.40 2.26 -10.16
C ASP A 99 3.98 1.36 -11.32
N GLU A 100 2.68 1.37 -11.68
CA GLU A 100 2.18 0.62 -12.83
C GLU A 100 2.78 1.12 -14.14
N PHE A 101 3.00 2.43 -14.27
CA PHE A 101 3.74 2.99 -15.40
C PHE A 101 5.20 2.50 -15.44
N HIS A 102 5.87 2.43 -14.30
CA HIS A 102 7.23 1.89 -14.19
C HIS A 102 7.28 0.40 -14.55
N GLN A 103 6.30 -0.39 -14.09
CA GLN A 103 6.21 -1.82 -14.37
C GLN A 103 6.05 -2.14 -15.87
N LEU A 104 5.53 -1.22 -16.69
CA LEU A 104 5.50 -1.38 -18.15
C LEU A 104 6.90 -1.55 -18.78
N PHE A 105 7.95 -1.08 -18.09
CA PHE A 105 9.33 -1.20 -18.55
C PHE A 105 10.05 -2.43 -18.00
N ILE A 106 9.36 -3.28 -17.23
CA ILE A 106 9.94 -4.45 -16.57
C ILE A 106 9.51 -5.72 -17.27
N SER A 107 10.49 -6.56 -17.61
CA SER A 107 10.24 -7.86 -18.25
C SER A 107 9.29 -8.75 -17.43
N GLY A 108 8.27 -9.29 -18.08
CA GLY A 108 7.30 -10.20 -17.47
C GLY A 108 6.25 -9.51 -16.58
N ARG A 109 6.27 -8.17 -16.48
CA ARG A 109 5.19 -7.38 -15.89
C ARG A 109 4.28 -6.85 -16.99
N SER A 110 3.00 -6.72 -16.68
CA SER A 110 2.02 -6.00 -17.49
C SER A 110 1.45 -4.90 -16.63
N GLY A 111 1.55 -3.64 -17.06
CA GLY A 111 0.85 -2.56 -16.37
C GLY A 111 -0.66 -2.77 -16.52
N GLN A 112 -1.38 -2.90 -15.42
CA GLN A 112 -2.81 -3.17 -15.38
C GLN A 112 -3.53 -2.05 -14.63
N PHE A 113 -4.55 -1.47 -15.27
CA PHE A 113 -5.41 -0.49 -14.60
C PHE A 113 -6.10 -1.05 -13.35
N THR A 114 -6.37 -2.36 -13.33
CA THR A 114 -6.92 -3.05 -12.16
C THR A 114 -5.99 -2.98 -10.95
N ASP A 115 -4.68 -2.86 -11.16
CA ASP A 115 -3.68 -2.90 -10.09
C ASP A 115 -3.65 -1.55 -9.38
N ILE A 116 -3.71 -0.45 -10.16
CA ILE A 116 -3.95 0.89 -9.64
C ILE A 116 -5.21 0.93 -8.75
N ILE A 117 -6.30 0.29 -9.18
CA ILE A 117 -7.54 0.24 -8.40
C ILE A 117 -7.33 -0.53 -7.10
N ILE A 118 -6.78 -1.74 -7.17
CA ILE A 118 -6.56 -2.61 -6.00
C ILE A 118 -5.65 -1.90 -4.98
N ASP A 119 -4.56 -1.29 -5.44
CA ASP A 119 -3.62 -0.55 -4.60
C ASP A 119 -4.26 0.66 -3.94
N SER A 120 -5.09 1.38 -4.70
CA SER A 120 -5.89 2.49 -4.18
C SER A 120 -6.92 2.02 -3.16
N THR A 121 -7.48 0.81 -3.29
CA THR A 121 -8.37 0.25 -2.25
C THR A 121 -7.64 -0.01 -0.94
N GLY A 122 -6.37 -0.45 -0.99
CA GLY A 122 -5.53 -0.60 0.19
C GLY A 122 -5.34 0.73 0.94
N CYS A 123 -5.08 1.81 0.20
CA CYS A 123 -5.03 3.16 0.75
C CYS A 123 -6.37 3.56 1.42
N LEU A 124 -7.50 3.33 0.73
CA LEU A 124 -8.83 3.68 1.25
C LEU A 124 -9.18 2.88 2.52
N ILE A 125 -8.85 1.59 2.58
CA ILE A 125 -9.05 0.74 3.75
C ILE A 125 -8.27 1.31 4.95
N MET A 126 -7.00 1.66 4.76
CA MET A 126 -6.19 2.27 5.83
C MET A 126 -6.77 3.61 6.29
N LEU A 127 -7.17 4.48 5.35
CA LEU A 127 -7.79 5.75 5.69
C LEU A 127 -9.09 5.55 6.48
N LEU A 128 -9.96 4.63 6.06
CA LEU A 128 -11.18 4.30 6.80
C LEU A 128 -10.87 3.83 8.22
N PHE A 129 -9.88 2.95 8.38
CA PHE A 129 -9.42 2.49 9.69
C PHE A 129 -8.96 3.66 10.58
N LEU A 130 -8.12 4.55 10.03
CA LEU A 130 -7.63 5.73 10.76
C LEU A 130 -8.75 6.71 11.13
N TYR A 131 -9.74 6.89 10.25
CA TYR A 131 -10.92 7.69 10.53
C TYR A 131 -11.73 7.12 11.72
N LEU A 132 -12.02 5.82 11.69
CA LEU A 132 -12.78 5.15 12.76
C LEU A 132 -12.02 5.17 14.09
N TRP A 133 -10.70 4.97 14.07
CA TRP A 133 -9.87 5.08 15.26
C TRP A 133 -9.94 6.50 15.85
N GLN A 134 -9.75 7.54 15.02
CA GLN A 134 -9.82 8.91 15.51
C GLN A 134 -11.20 9.29 16.05
N LYS A 135 -12.27 8.78 15.44
CA LYS A 135 -13.62 9.00 15.94
C LYS A 135 -13.78 8.44 17.35
N ARG A 136 -13.42 7.17 17.56
CA ARG A 136 -13.47 6.51 18.88
C ARG A 136 -12.64 7.23 19.94
N LYS A 137 -11.45 7.73 19.58
CA LYS A 137 -10.57 8.44 20.52
C LYS A 137 -11.12 9.79 20.98
N ASN A 138 -11.86 10.49 20.11
CA ASN A 138 -12.50 11.74 20.53
C ASN A 138 -13.67 11.45 21.47
N GLU A 139 -14.49 10.43 21.16
CA GLU A 139 -15.62 9.99 22.00
C GLU A 139 -15.16 9.55 23.41
N SER A 140 -13.99 8.93 23.56
CA SER A 140 -13.44 8.53 24.87
C SER A 140 -12.85 9.68 25.69
N ASN A 141 -12.53 10.82 25.07
CA ASN A 141 -11.95 11.99 25.75
C ASN A 141 -13.03 12.97 26.27
N ASP A 142 -14.30 12.74 25.91
CA ASP A 142 -15.44 13.55 26.33
C ASP A 142 -16.13 13.01 27.61
N TYR A 143 -15.56 11.98 28.26
CA TYR A 143 -15.94 11.43 29.57
C TYR A 143 -14.83 11.66 30.60
#